data_AF-A0A3B9TT85-F1
#
_entry.id   AF-A0A3B9TT85-F1
#
_cell.length_a   1.000
_cell.length_b   1.000
_cell.length_c   1.000
_cell.angle_alpha   90.00
_cell.angle_beta   90.00
_cell.angle_gamma   90.00
#
_symmetry.space_group_name_H-M   'P 1'
#
loop_
_entity.id
_entity.type
_entity.pdbx_description
1 polymer ?
#
loop_
_entity_poly.entity_id
_entity_poly.type
_entity_poly.pdbx_seq_one_letter_code
_entity_poly.pdbx_strand_id
1 'polypeptide(L)'
;AIGMGLNLDLNHVALASDIKFDGRKTRRLTPAEMAQIAGRAGRHTNDGTFGVTDGCEPPEPEVIEAIEQHRFEPIRNFWWRSRDIDFGSVDGLLASLEAPPPMPFLFRKADALDHRALATLAERPAVAERAVGAAQVRLLWDVACIPDFRQSLNEDHYDLLASLYGQLAENGTLGNDMVGRAMSQLDRLDGDIDTLMTRLAYIRTWTYVTHRADWTDNPAEWQDRARSIEDRLSDSLHERLSERFVDRRAAHLSRKLKETRNLMASVKSDGTVLVEGEEVGVLDGFVFRPTLTEGDEKSTILAAARRGLPDEIETRVRAFAASATPAFRLDEKGNVSWRDSVVARLVRGDGLYAPRPELVSSDLLSIDQAQRLNARLSEFVAEHVREVLGRLVVLETAE
;
A
#
# COMPACT_ATOMS: atom_id res chain seq x y z
N ALA A 1 -4.42 -6.32 -12.46
CA ALA A 1 -5.64 -6.60 -11.68
C ALA A 1 -6.62 -5.42 -11.75
N ILE A 2 -6.26 -4.22 -11.29
CA ILE A 2 -7.17 -3.06 -11.25
C ILE A 2 -7.69 -2.56 -12.60
N GLY A 3 -7.03 -2.88 -13.72
CA GLY A 3 -7.42 -2.43 -15.06
C GLY A 3 -8.77 -2.96 -15.55
N MET A 4 -9.32 -4.03 -14.95
CA MET A 4 -10.63 -4.59 -15.28
C MET A 4 -11.33 -5.16 -14.04
N GLY A 5 -12.66 -5.19 -14.06
CA GLY A 5 -13.46 -6.02 -13.14
C GLY A 5 -13.65 -5.50 -11.71
N LEU A 6 -13.08 -4.34 -11.37
CA LEU A 6 -13.34 -3.66 -10.10
C LEU A 6 -13.96 -2.29 -10.37
N ASN A 7 -14.84 -1.81 -9.50
CA ASN A 7 -15.30 -0.42 -9.52
C ASN A 7 -14.49 0.35 -8.47
N LEU A 8 -13.54 1.16 -8.92
CA LEU A 8 -12.59 1.87 -8.05
C LEU A 8 -12.79 3.37 -8.24
N ASP A 9 -12.83 4.09 -7.13
CA ASP A 9 -12.92 5.54 -7.12
C ASP A 9 -11.52 6.17 -7.04
N LEU A 10 -10.89 6.38 -8.19
CA LEU A 10 -9.51 6.87 -8.26
C LEU A 10 -9.47 8.23 -8.96
N ASN A 11 -8.89 9.23 -8.31
CA ASN A 11 -8.63 10.54 -8.94
C ASN A 11 -7.26 10.59 -9.65
N HIS A 12 -6.32 9.77 -9.18
CA HIS A 12 -4.95 9.71 -9.68
C HIS A 12 -4.44 8.28 -9.74
N VAL A 13 -3.71 7.93 -10.79
CA VAL A 13 -3.01 6.65 -10.94
C VAL A 13 -1.53 6.90 -11.22
N ALA A 14 -0.65 6.38 -10.35
CA ALA A 14 0.79 6.45 -10.55
C ALA A 14 1.37 5.05 -10.84
N LEU A 15 2.13 4.93 -11.94
CA LEU A 15 2.86 3.72 -12.30
C LEU A 15 4.18 3.68 -11.50
N ALA A 16 4.39 2.59 -10.76
CA ALA A 16 5.65 2.37 -10.04
C ALA A 16 6.76 1.76 -10.91
N SER A 17 6.39 1.20 -12.06
CA SER A 17 7.28 0.62 -13.05
C SER A 17 6.51 0.53 -14.37
N ASP A 18 7.19 0.75 -15.49
CA ASP A 18 6.67 0.51 -16.84
C ASP A 18 7.08 -0.87 -17.37
N ILE A 19 7.74 -1.69 -16.54
CA ILE A 19 8.22 -3.03 -16.88
C ILE A 19 7.34 -4.10 -16.23
N LYS A 20 6.99 -5.15 -16.98
CA LYS A 20 6.32 -6.34 -16.48
C LYS A 20 6.97 -7.64 -16.97
N PHE A 21 6.66 -8.74 -16.29
CA PHE A 21 7.04 -10.10 -16.69
C PHE A 21 5.80 -10.86 -17.19
N ASP A 22 5.82 -11.30 -18.44
CA ASP A 22 4.70 -12.04 -19.08
C ASP A 22 4.85 -13.57 -18.94
N GLY A 23 5.52 -14.06 -17.90
CA GLY A 23 5.79 -15.48 -17.70
C GLY A 23 6.99 -16.04 -18.49
N ARG A 24 7.54 -15.27 -19.44
CA ARG A 24 8.71 -15.67 -20.24
C ARG A 24 9.83 -14.65 -20.25
N LYS A 25 9.47 -13.37 -20.43
CA LYS A 25 10.42 -12.28 -20.52
C LYS A 25 9.89 -11.05 -19.83
N THR A 26 10.83 -10.30 -19.30
CA THR A 26 10.62 -8.95 -18.78
C THR A 26 10.57 -7.98 -19.96
N ARG A 27 9.52 -7.18 -20.07
CA ARG A 27 9.33 -6.20 -21.15
C ARG A 27 8.58 -4.95 -20.65
N ARG A 28 8.67 -3.87 -21.41
CA ARG A 28 7.84 -2.67 -21.17
C ARG A 28 6.35 -2.94 -21.42
N LEU A 29 5.50 -2.21 -20.73
CA LEU A 29 4.06 -2.14 -20.98
C LEU A 29 3.82 -1.53 -22.36
N THR A 30 2.81 -2.06 -23.06
CA THR A 30 2.31 -1.44 -24.29
C THR A 30 1.46 -0.21 -23.96
N PRO A 31 1.29 0.75 -24.89
CA PRO A 31 0.39 1.88 -24.68
C PRO A 31 -1.03 1.47 -24.30
N ALA A 32 -1.56 0.38 -24.87
CA ALA A 32 -2.89 -0.13 -24.54
C ALA A 32 -2.96 -0.68 -23.09
N GLU A 33 -1.92 -1.39 -22.63
CA GLU A 33 -1.86 -1.88 -21.25
C GLU A 33 -1.72 -0.72 -20.25
N MET A 34 -0.93 0.30 -20.59
CA MET A 34 -0.77 1.49 -19.78
C MET A 34 -2.06 2.30 -19.74
N ALA A 35 -2.75 2.48 -20.87
CA ALA A 35 -4.06 3.13 -20.96
C ALA A 35 -5.12 2.42 -20.12
N GLN A 36 -5.12 1.08 -20.12
CA GLN A 36 -6.04 0.30 -19.30
C GLN A 36 -5.84 0.51 -17.80
N ILE A 37 -4.62 0.85 -17.37
CA ILE A 37 -4.30 1.16 -15.97
C ILE A 37 -4.58 2.65 -15.67
N ALA A 38 -4.07 3.55 -16.50
CA ALA A 38 -4.22 5.00 -16.34
C ALA A 38 -5.69 5.45 -16.44
N GLY A 39 -6.46 4.88 -17.37
CA GLY A 39 -7.89 5.14 -17.55
C GLY A 39 -8.78 4.67 -16.41
N ARG A 40 -8.20 4.08 -15.36
CA ARG A 40 -8.89 3.84 -14.08
C ARG A 40 -9.00 5.11 -13.23
N ALA A 41 -8.20 6.13 -13.53
CA ALA A 41 -8.32 7.45 -12.93
C ALA A 41 -9.45 8.23 -13.61
N GLY A 42 -10.26 8.91 -12.80
CA GLY A 42 -11.40 9.69 -13.27
C GLY A 42 -12.70 8.89 -13.28
N ARG A 43 -13.79 9.61 -13.55
CA ARG A 43 -15.15 9.09 -13.72
C ARG A 43 -15.78 9.76 -14.92
N HIS A 44 -16.93 9.24 -15.37
CA HIS A 44 -17.67 9.78 -16.51
C HIS A 44 -17.83 11.33 -16.50
N THR A 45 -17.90 11.95 -15.31
CA THR A 45 -18.06 13.40 -15.13
C THR A 45 -16.79 14.14 -14.70
N ASN A 46 -15.74 13.45 -14.25
CA ASN A 46 -14.53 14.07 -13.68
C ASN A 46 -13.28 13.48 -14.32
N ASP A 47 -12.44 14.32 -14.90
CA ASP A 47 -11.17 13.88 -15.45
C ASP A 47 -10.24 13.37 -14.33
N GLY A 48 -9.58 12.26 -14.61
CA GLY A 48 -8.52 11.72 -13.78
C GLY A 48 -7.16 12.23 -14.21
N THR A 49 -6.15 11.99 -13.36
CA THR A 49 -4.75 12.24 -13.71
C THR A 49 -3.96 10.94 -13.63
N PHE A 50 -2.88 10.85 -14.40
CA PHE A 50 -1.95 9.73 -14.29
C PHE A 50 -0.51 10.21 -14.31
N GLY A 51 0.39 9.40 -13.78
CA GLY A 51 1.81 9.73 -13.70
C GLY A 51 2.65 8.52 -13.31
N VAL A 52 3.85 8.81 -12.79
CA VAL A 52 4.81 7.81 -12.32
C VAL A 52 5.24 8.13 -10.89
N THR A 53 5.68 7.11 -10.15
CA THR A 53 6.30 7.34 -8.84
C THR A 53 7.77 7.72 -8.98
N ASP A 54 8.36 8.19 -7.88
CA ASP A 54 9.81 8.40 -7.80
C ASP A 54 10.58 7.10 -8.15
N GLY A 55 11.61 7.22 -8.99
CA GLY A 55 12.39 6.10 -9.51
C GLY A 55 11.85 5.39 -10.76
N CYS A 56 10.72 5.82 -11.32
CA CYS A 56 10.21 5.31 -12.60
C CYS A 56 10.34 6.38 -13.69
N GLU A 57 10.86 6.00 -14.86
CA GLU A 57 10.96 6.93 -15.99
C GLU A 57 9.57 7.33 -16.51
N PRO A 58 9.32 8.62 -16.78
CA PRO A 58 8.09 9.05 -17.41
C PRO A 58 7.88 8.37 -18.78
N PRO A 59 6.63 8.04 -19.14
CA PRO A 59 6.31 7.55 -20.48
C PRO A 59 6.73 8.57 -21.54
N GLU A 60 7.09 8.08 -22.72
CA GLU A 60 7.38 8.93 -23.88
C GLU A 60 6.15 9.78 -24.24
N PRO A 61 6.32 11.03 -24.71
CA PRO A 61 5.20 11.93 -25.04
C PRO A 61 4.17 11.31 -25.99
N GLU A 62 4.62 10.49 -26.94
CA GLU A 62 3.76 9.77 -27.89
C GLU A 62 2.86 8.75 -27.19
N VAL A 63 3.34 8.11 -26.11
CA VAL A 63 2.54 7.18 -25.30
C VAL A 63 1.50 7.94 -24.49
N ILE A 64 1.87 9.10 -23.92
CA ILE A 64 0.95 9.97 -23.19
C ILE A 64 -0.18 10.43 -24.13
N GLU A 65 0.17 10.93 -25.31
CA GLU A 65 -0.81 11.36 -26.32
C GLU A 65 -1.71 10.20 -26.76
N ALA A 66 -1.15 9.00 -27.00
CA ALA A 66 -1.92 7.82 -27.35
C ALA A 66 -2.95 7.45 -26.28
N ILE A 67 -2.59 7.56 -25.00
CA ILE A 67 -3.47 7.31 -23.86
C ILE A 67 -4.59 8.37 -23.80
N GLU A 68 -4.23 9.66 -23.82
CA GLU A 68 -5.20 10.77 -23.71
C GLU A 68 -6.17 10.79 -24.90
N GLN A 69 -5.67 10.58 -26.12
CA GLN A 69 -6.45 10.62 -27.36
C GLN A 69 -7.11 9.28 -27.70
N HIS A 70 -6.90 8.23 -26.90
CA HIS A 70 -7.41 6.88 -27.14
C HIS A 70 -7.04 6.32 -28.53
N ARG A 71 -5.80 6.55 -28.97
CA ARG A 71 -5.29 6.11 -30.29
C ARG A 71 -4.30 4.97 -30.12
N PHE A 72 -4.73 3.76 -30.48
CA PHE A 72 -3.92 2.55 -30.35
C PHE A 72 -3.80 1.80 -31.67
N GLU A 73 -2.68 1.09 -31.84
CA GLU A 73 -2.46 0.22 -32.98
C GLU A 73 -3.50 -0.92 -33.02
N PRO A 74 -4.06 -1.25 -34.20
CA PRO A 74 -4.94 -2.39 -34.36
C PRO A 74 -4.24 -3.72 -34.00
N ILE A 75 -4.99 -4.64 -33.39
CA ILE A 75 -4.51 -6.00 -33.13
C ILE A 75 -4.42 -6.76 -34.46
N ARG A 76 -3.23 -7.25 -34.80
CA ARG A 76 -2.97 -7.92 -36.09
C ARG A 76 -2.82 -9.44 -36.01
N ASN A 77 -2.61 -9.97 -34.81
CA ASN A 77 -2.32 -11.38 -34.58
C ASN A 77 -3.26 -11.94 -33.51
N PHE A 78 -3.84 -13.12 -33.76
CA PHE A 78 -4.73 -13.79 -32.81
C PHE A 78 -4.27 -15.21 -32.55
N TRP A 79 -4.38 -15.65 -31.29
CA TRP A 79 -4.22 -17.06 -30.95
C TRP A 79 -5.46 -17.82 -31.39
N TRP A 80 -5.25 -18.95 -32.07
CA TRP A 80 -6.29 -19.80 -32.62
C TRP A 80 -6.12 -21.23 -32.13
N ARG A 81 -7.26 -21.90 -31.98
CA ARG A 81 -7.39 -23.34 -31.71
C ARG A 81 -8.51 -23.89 -32.59
N SER A 82 -8.35 -25.14 -33.03
CA SER A 82 -9.39 -25.85 -33.79
C SER A 82 -10.71 -25.89 -33.02
N ARG A 83 -11.82 -25.76 -33.76
CA ARG A 83 -13.17 -26.01 -33.24
C ARG A 83 -13.58 -27.47 -33.47
N ASP A 84 -13.00 -28.11 -34.48
CA ASP A 84 -13.25 -29.50 -34.83
C ASP A 84 -12.30 -30.36 -34.00
N ILE A 85 -12.70 -30.60 -32.75
CA ILE A 85 -11.94 -31.38 -31.77
C ILE A 85 -12.37 -32.84 -31.85
N ASP A 86 -11.41 -33.74 -32.10
CA ASP A 86 -11.65 -35.18 -32.16
C ASP A 86 -11.51 -35.81 -30.77
N PHE A 87 -12.60 -36.40 -30.27
CA PHE A 87 -12.59 -37.11 -29.00
C PHE A 87 -12.51 -38.63 -29.16
N GLY A 88 -12.38 -39.16 -30.39
CA GLY A 88 -12.37 -40.59 -30.65
C GLY A 88 -11.22 -41.34 -29.98
N SER A 89 -10.06 -40.70 -29.85
CA SER A 89 -8.88 -41.21 -29.13
C SER A 89 -8.06 -40.05 -28.56
N VAL A 90 -7.16 -40.36 -27.62
CA VAL A 90 -6.23 -39.36 -27.06
C VAL A 90 -5.32 -38.78 -28.15
N ASP A 91 -4.82 -39.61 -29.06
CA ASP A 91 -3.99 -39.17 -30.19
C ASP A 91 -4.77 -38.26 -31.16
N GLY A 92 -6.03 -38.60 -31.45
CA GLY A 92 -6.91 -37.76 -32.27
C GLY A 92 -7.18 -36.40 -31.63
N LEU A 93 -7.39 -36.38 -30.31
CA LEU A 93 -7.55 -35.15 -29.53
C LEU A 93 -6.31 -34.28 -29.61
N LEU A 94 -5.13 -34.83 -29.31
CA LEU A 94 -3.86 -34.11 -29.41
C LEU A 94 -3.65 -33.54 -30.83
N ALA A 95 -3.81 -34.38 -31.87
CA ALA A 95 -3.67 -33.95 -33.26
C ALA A 95 -4.64 -32.82 -33.63
N SER A 96 -5.90 -32.88 -33.18
CA SER A 96 -6.90 -31.83 -33.44
C SER A 96 -6.57 -30.50 -32.75
N LEU A 97 -5.97 -30.54 -31.54
CA LEU A 97 -5.49 -29.35 -30.83
C LEU A 97 -4.24 -28.75 -31.48
N GLU A 98 -3.46 -29.55 -32.17
CA GLU A 98 -2.26 -29.14 -32.90
C GLU A 98 -2.49 -28.71 -34.35
N ALA A 99 -3.75 -28.74 -34.82
CA ALA A 99 -4.10 -28.37 -36.17
C ALA A 99 -3.51 -27.01 -36.58
N PRO A 100 -3.10 -26.84 -37.86
CA PRO A 100 -2.61 -25.57 -38.34
C PRO A 100 -3.75 -24.54 -38.45
N PRO A 101 -3.50 -23.26 -38.13
CA PRO A 101 -4.50 -22.23 -38.27
C PRO A 101 -4.88 -21.99 -39.74
N PRO A 102 -6.17 -21.73 -40.05
CA PRO A 102 -6.65 -21.63 -41.43
C PRO A 102 -6.29 -20.30 -42.12
N MET A 103 -5.85 -19.29 -41.36
CA MET A 103 -5.57 -17.95 -41.89
C MET A 103 -4.18 -17.46 -41.45
N PRO A 104 -3.46 -16.68 -42.27
CA PRO A 104 -2.08 -16.26 -41.98
C PRO A 104 -1.88 -15.39 -40.73
N PHE A 105 -2.92 -14.68 -40.28
CA PHE A 105 -2.90 -13.83 -39.08
C PHE A 105 -3.32 -14.56 -37.80
N LEU A 106 -3.66 -15.84 -37.92
CA LEU A 106 -3.97 -16.73 -36.82
C LEU A 106 -2.74 -17.56 -36.48
N PHE A 107 -2.44 -17.67 -35.20
CA PHE A 107 -1.28 -18.39 -34.70
C PHE A 107 -1.72 -19.48 -33.73
N ARG A 108 -1.12 -20.66 -33.86
CA ARG A 108 -1.32 -21.73 -32.87
C ARG A 108 -0.59 -21.37 -31.57
N LYS A 109 -1.28 -21.49 -30.43
CA LYS A 109 -0.65 -21.32 -29.12
C LYS A 109 0.08 -22.62 -28.71
N ALA A 110 1.39 -22.67 -28.91
CA ALA A 110 2.21 -23.86 -28.66
C ALA A 110 2.32 -24.27 -27.18
N ASP A 111 2.15 -23.33 -26.25
CA ASP A 111 2.35 -23.51 -24.81
C ASP A 111 1.06 -23.43 -24.01
N ALA A 112 -0.08 -23.77 -24.63
CA ALA A 112 -1.34 -23.80 -23.92
C ALA A 112 -1.26 -24.83 -22.77
N LEU A 113 -1.57 -24.38 -21.54
CA LEU A 113 -1.37 -25.16 -20.31
C LEU A 113 -2.22 -26.43 -20.30
N ASP A 114 -3.43 -26.33 -20.80
CA ASP A 114 -4.38 -27.45 -20.97
C ASP A 114 -3.87 -28.51 -21.96
N HIS A 115 -3.29 -28.09 -23.09
CA HIS A 115 -2.68 -28.99 -24.06
C HIS A 115 -1.46 -29.71 -23.47
N ARG A 116 -0.62 -28.99 -22.73
CA ARG A 116 0.52 -29.58 -22.01
C ARG A 116 0.07 -30.57 -20.94
N ALA A 117 -0.94 -30.18 -20.15
CA ALA A 117 -1.52 -31.06 -19.14
C ALA A 117 -2.09 -32.34 -19.77
N LEU A 118 -2.82 -32.23 -20.87
CA LEU A 118 -3.33 -33.38 -21.60
C LEU A 118 -2.21 -34.31 -22.06
N ALA A 119 -1.17 -33.76 -22.71
CA ALA A 119 -0.03 -34.56 -23.19
C ALA A 119 0.69 -35.28 -22.04
N THR A 120 0.98 -34.58 -20.94
CA THR A 120 1.62 -35.16 -19.76
C THR A 120 0.75 -36.21 -19.07
N LEU A 121 -0.57 -35.99 -18.97
CA LEU A 121 -1.49 -36.96 -18.39
C LEU A 121 -1.62 -38.21 -19.28
N ALA A 122 -1.65 -38.04 -20.60
CA ALA A 122 -1.73 -39.13 -21.57
C ALA A 122 -0.54 -40.10 -21.50
N GLU A 123 0.65 -39.61 -21.12
CA GLU A 123 1.85 -40.43 -20.94
C GLU A 123 1.80 -41.30 -19.67
N ARG A 124 0.90 -41.01 -18.72
CA ARG A 124 0.79 -41.77 -17.46
C ARG A 124 0.01 -43.08 -17.70
N PRO A 125 0.58 -44.27 -17.43
CA PRO A 125 -0.09 -45.55 -17.73
C PRO A 125 -1.49 -45.69 -17.14
N ALA A 126 -1.69 -45.30 -15.87
CA ALA A 126 -2.98 -45.37 -15.20
C ALA A 126 -4.06 -44.49 -15.85
N VAL A 127 -3.67 -43.39 -16.49
CA VAL A 127 -4.58 -42.49 -17.23
C VAL A 127 -4.86 -43.08 -18.61
N ALA A 128 -3.81 -43.49 -19.34
CA ALA A 128 -3.90 -44.05 -20.69
C ALA A 128 -4.80 -45.30 -20.74
N GLU A 129 -4.68 -46.20 -19.76
CA GLU A 129 -5.52 -47.40 -19.65
C GLU A 129 -7.01 -47.09 -19.47
N ARG A 130 -7.34 -45.95 -18.85
CA ARG A 130 -8.72 -45.51 -18.60
C ARG A 130 -9.26 -44.62 -19.72
N ALA A 131 -8.41 -43.93 -20.46
CA ALA A 131 -8.74 -42.98 -21.52
C ALA A 131 -9.16 -43.66 -22.84
N VAL A 132 -10.04 -44.66 -22.75
CA VAL A 132 -10.51 -45.46 -23.87
C VAL A 132 -11.95 -45.09 -24.21
N GLY A 133 -12.17 -44.70 -25.47
CA GLY A 133 -13.48 -44.31 -25.98
C GLY A 133 -13.81 -42.83 -25.74
N ALA A 134 -14.76 -42.32 -26.54
CA ALA A 134 -14.96 -40.88 -26.66
C ALA A 134 -15.43 -40.16 -25.38
N ALA A 135 -16.16 -40.86 -24.51
CA ALA A 135 -16.60 -40.29 -23.24
C ALA A 135 -15.42 -40.05 -22.28
N GLN A 136 -14.51 -41.03 -22.16
CA GLN A 136 -13.36 -40.95 -21.27
C GLN A 136 -12.32 -39.95 -21.78
N VAL A 137 -12.09 -39.89 -23.10
CA VAL A 137 -11.20 -38.88 -23.71
C VAL A 137 -11.75 -37.46 -23.49
N ARG A 138 -13.07 -37.26 -23.57
CA ARG A 138 -13.71 -35.97 -23.25
C ARG A 138 -13.56 -35.59 -21.78
N LEU A 139 -13.76 -36.54 -20.87
CA LEU A 139 -13.54 -36.32 -19.44
C LEU A 139 -12.07 -35.97 -19.14
N LEU A 140 -11.12 -36.66 -19.78
CA LEU A 140 -9.70 -36.35 -19.65
C LEU A 140 -9.40 -34.93 -20.12
N TRP A 141 -9.96 -34.51 -21.26
CA TRP A 141 -9.83 -33.14 -21.75
C TRP A 141 -10.40 -32.12 -20.77
N ASP A 142 -11.59 -32.38 -20.23
CA ASP A 142 -12.26 -31.55 -19.26
C ASP A 142 -11.44 -31.37 -17.98
N VAL A 143 -10.77 -32.43 -17.52
CA VAL A 143 -9.84 -32.39 -16.38
C VAL A 143 -8.55 -31.65 -16.74
N ALA A 144 -7.98 -31.87 -17.93
CA ALA A 144 -6.79 -31.15 -18.39
C ALA A 144 -7.02 -29.63 -18.51
N CYS A 145 -8.27 -29.20 -18.71
CA CYS A 145 -8.66 -27.80 -18.74
C CYS A 145 -8.77 -27.13 -17.35
N ILE A 146 -8.61 -27.86 -16.24
CA ILE A 146 -8.63 -27.27 -14.90
C ILE A 146 -7.43 -26.32 -14.75
N PRO A 147 -7.66 -25.01 -14.47
CA PRO A 147 -6.58 -24.04 -14.40
C PRO A 147 -5.61 -24.31 -13.25
N ASP A 148 -4.31 -24.11 -13.51
CA ASP A 148 -3.29 -24.02 -12.45
C ASP A 148 -3.22 -22.58 -11.92
N PHE A 149 -3.98 -22.29 -10.87
CA PHE A 149 -3.99 -20.97 -10.24
C PHE A 149 -2.67 -20.61 -9.54
N ARG A 150 -1.76 -21.56 -9.31
CA ARG A 150 -0.42 -21.28 -8.76
C ARG A 150 0.53 -20.74 -9.81
N GLN A 151 0.22 -20.94 -11.09
CA GLN A 151 1.06 -20.57 -12.24
C GLN A 151 2.49 -21.14 -12.13
N SER A 152 2.65 -22.29 -11.47
CA SER A 152 3.95 -22.92 -11.26
C SER A 152 4.23 -24.04 -12.27
N LEU A 153 3.18 -24.64 -12.85
CA LEU A 153 3.32 -25.77 -13.79
C LEU A 153 4.14 -26.94 -13.19
N ASN A 154 3.99 -27.17 -11.88
CA ASN A 154 4.71 -28.21 -11.16
C ASN A 154 4.02 -29.58 -11.29
N GLU A 155 4.77 -30.66 -11.09
CA GLU A 155 4.26 -32.05 -11.06
C GLU A 155 3.07 -32.23 -10.12
N ASP A 156 3.01 -31.51 -8.99
CA ASP A 156 1.88 -31.58 -8.06
C ASP A 156 0.53 -31.28 -8.73
N HIS A 157 0.49 -30.39 -9.73
CA HIS A 157 -0.76 -30.10 -10.45
C HIS A 157 -1.16 -31.29 -11.31
N TYR A 158 -0.22 -31.89 -12.05
CA TYR A 158 -0.50 -33.07 -12.86
C TYR A 158 -0.89 -34.27 -12.00
N ASP A 159 -0.33 -34.41 -10.80
CA ASP A 159 -0.75 -35.43 -9.82
C ASP A 159 -2.19 -35.22 -9.34
N LEU A 160 -2.57 -33.98 -9.05
CA LEU A 160 -3.95 -33.63 -8.73
C LEU A 160 -4.89 -33.96 -9.90
N LEU A 161 -4.55 -33.54 -11.12
CA LEU A 161 -5.36 -33.82 -12.31
C LEU A 161 -5.51 -35.33 -12.57
N ALA A 162 -4.41 -36.09 -12.46
CA ALA A 162 -4.45 -37.54 -12.61
C ALA A 162 -5.34 -38.21 -11.54
N SER A 163 -5.28 -37.73 -10.29
CA SER A 163 -6.12 -38.21 -9.19
C SER A 163 -7.61 -37.92 -9.44
N LEU A 164 -7.94 -36.70 -9.87
CA LEU A 164 -9.32 -36.30 -10.20
C LEU A 164 -9.86 -37.11 -11.38
N TYR A 165 -9.10 -37.22 -12.47
CA TYR A 165 -9.49 -38.02 -13.62
C TYR A 165 -9.70 -39.48 -13.24
N GLY A 166 -8.79 -40.08 -12.46
CA GLY A 166 -8.92 -41.46 -12.02
C GLY A 166 -10.22 -41.73 -11.26
N GLN A 167 -10.59 -40.85 -10.31
CA GLN A 167 -11.84 -41.01 -9.55
C GLN A 167 -13.08 -40.78 -10.41
N LEU A 168 -13.08 -39.74 -11.26
CA LEU A 168 -14.21 -39.44 -12.14
C LEU A 168 -14.41 -40.55 -13.19
N ALA A 169 -13.33 -41.10 -13.74
CA ALA A 169 -13.39 -42.18 -14.73
C ALA A 169 -13.96 -43.47 -14.14
N GLU A 170 -13.68 -43.74 -12.85
CA GLU A 170 -14.12 -44.96 -12.14
C GLU A 170 -15.54 -44.83 -11.58
N ASN A 171 -15.84 -43.72 -10.90
CA ASN A 171 -17.08 -43.57 -10.12
C ASN A 171 -18.11 -42.62 -10.75
N GLY A 172 -17.71 -41.85 -11.78
CA GLY A 172 -18.53 -40.79 -12.37
C GLY A 172 -18.56 -39.50 -11.55
N THR A 173 -18.43 -39.58 -10.22
CA THR A 173 -18.36 -38.43 -9.31
C THR A 173 -17.13 -38.49 -8.39
N LEU A 174 -16.72 -37.33 -7.88
CA LEU A 174 -15.72 -37.22 -6.83
C LEU A 174 -16.35 -37.58 -5.49
N GLY A 175 -15.73 -38.51 -4.76
CA GLY A 175 -16.24 -38.92 -3.46
C GLY A 175 -16.25 -37.77 -2.44
N ASN A 176 -17.32 -37.66 -1.65
CA ASN A 176 -17.48 -36.60 -0.65
C ASN A 176 -16.31 -36.55 0.36
N ASP A 177 -15.70 -37.69 0.68
CA ASP A 177 -14.53 -37.76 1.55
C ASP A 177 -13.27 -37.16 0.92
N MET A 178 -13.11 -37.21 -0.41
CA MET A 178 -12.00 -36.58 -1.10
C MET A 178 -12.16 -35.06 -1.05
N VAL A 179 -13.32 -34.57 -1.47
CA VAL A 179 -13.62 -33.12 -1.53
C VAL A 179 -13.58 -32.53 -0.12
N GLY A 180 -14.21 -33.20 0.86
CA GLY A 180 -14.23 -32.78 2.25
C GLY A 180 -12.84 -32.71 2.90
N ARG A 181 -11.96 -33.68 2.65
CA ARG A 181 -10.57 -33.62 3.11
C ARG A 181 -9.81 -32.46 2.49
N ALA A 182 -9.96 -32.24 1.18
CA ALA A 182 -9.31 -31.11 0.51
C ALA A 182 -9.80 -29.76 1.06
N MET A 183 -11.12 -29.58 1.21
CA MET A 183 -11.69 -28.37 1.83
C MET A 183 -11.13 -28.15 3.24
N SER A 184 -11.07 -29.21 4.06
CA SER A 184 -10.65 -29.10 5.47
C SER A 184 -9.14 -28.81 5.62
N GLN A 185 -8.31 -29.29 4.69
CA GLN A 185 -6.88 -28.96 4.66
C GLN A 185 -6.63 -27.51 4.25
N LEU A 186 -7.45 -26.98 3.34
CA LEU A 186 -7.35 -25.61 2.84
C LEU A 186 -7.97 -24.59 3.78
N ASP A 187 -8.91 -25.01 4.64
CA ASP A 187 -9.56 -24.18 5.64
C ASP A 187 -8.67 -23.87 6.85
N ARG A 188 -7.55 -23.21 6.59
CA ARG A 188 -6.52 -22.86 7.56
C ARG A 188 -6.03 -21.45 7.31
N LEU A 189 -6.14 -20.59 8.32
CA LEU A 189 -5.75 -19.17 8.23
C LEU A 189 -4.35 -18.90 8.80
N ASP A 190 -3.66 -19.93 9.31
CA ASP A 190 -2.33 -19.80 9.88
C ASP A 190 -1.23 -19.83 8.82
N GLY A 191 -0.25 -18.94 8.88
CA GLY A 191 0.89 -18.92 7.97
C GLY A 191 1.32 -17.51 7.58
N ASP A 192 2.36 -17.43 6.76
CA ASP A 192 2.79 -16.21 6.13
C ASP A 192 2.00 -15.92 4.83
N ILE A 193 2.30 -14.79 4.20
CA ILE A 193 1.65 -14.35 2.95
C ILE A 193 1.77 -15.41 1.85
N ASP A 194 2.93 -16.04 1.70
CA ASP A 194 3.16 -17.04 0.64
C ASP A 194 2.36 -18.32 0.89
N THR A 195 2.25 -18.76 2.16
CA THR A 195 1.40 -19.87 2.56
C THR A 195 -0.07 -19.59 2.27
N LEU A 196 -0.57 -18.41 2.63
CA LEU A 196 -1.96 -18.00 2.38
C LEU A 196 -2.25 -17.88 0.88
N MET A 197 -1.35 -17.26 0.10
CA MET A 197 -1.49 -17.19 -1.37
C MET A 197 -1.54 -18.58 -2.00
N THR A 198 -0.70 -19.51 -1.52
CA THR A 198 -0.69 -20.89 -2.02
C THR A 198 -2.03 -21.58 -1.74
N ARG A 199 -2.56 -21.48 -0.52
CA ARG A 199 -3.89 -22.04 -0.18
C ARG A 199 -5.01 -21.39 -0.99
N LEU A 200 -4.94 -20.07 -1.20
CA LEU A 200 -5.90 -19.33 -2.02
C LEU A 200 -5.90 -19.82 -3.48
N ALA A 201 -4.73 -20.15 -4.03
CA ALA A 201 -4.64 -20.75 -5.36
C ALA A 201 -5.30 -22.15 -5.40
N TYR A 202 -5.03 -23.01 -4.41
CA TYR A 202 -5.64 -24.34 -4.34
C TYR A 202 -7.15 -24.30 -4.16
N ILE A 203 -7.68 -23.41 -3.31
CA ILE A 203 -9.14 -23.31 -3.12
C ILE A 203 -9.82 -22.80 -4.39
N ARG A 204 -9.17 -21.98 -5.23
CA ARG A 204 -9.68 -21.59 -6.55
C ARG A 204 -9.75 -22.76 -7.52
N THR A 205 -8.75 -23.65 -7.51
CA THR A 205 -8.81 -24.91 -8.27
C THR A 205 -10.02 -25.73 -7.85
N TRP A 206 -10.25 -25.88 -6.54
CA TRP A 206 -11.41 -26.60 -6.04
C TRP A 206 -12.73 -25.89 -6.30
N THR A 207 -12.77 -24.56 -6.23
CA THR A 207 -13.95 -23.77 -6.60
C THR A 207 -14.32 -24.05 -8.06
N TYR A 208 -13.34 -24.03 -8.97
CA TYR A 208 -13.56 -24.44 -10.36
C TYR A 208 -14.11 -25.87 -10.48
N VAL A 209 -13.51 -26.84 -9.78
CA VAL A 209 -13.94 -28.24 -9.76
C VAL A 209 -15.38 -28.40 -9.26
N THR A 210 -15.75 -27.74 -8.16
CA THR A 210 -17.11 -27.81 -7.57
C THR A 210 -18.17 -27.12 -8.43
N HIS A 211 -17.76 -26.21 -9.31
CA HIS A 211 -18.64 -25.57 -10.29
C HIS A 211 -18.83 -26.40 -11.57
N ARG A 212 -18.10 -27.50 -11.77
CA ARG A 212 -18.34 -28.43 -12.88
C ARG A 212 -19.60 -29.25 -12.58
N ALA A 213 -20.56 -29.18 -13.50
CA ALA A 213 -21.75 -30.01 -13.43
C ALA A 213 -21.36 -31.49 -13.40
N ASP A 214 -22.08 -32.26 -12.59
CA ASP A 214 -21.99 -33.73 -12.52
C ASP A 214 -20.69 -34.31 -11.93
N TRP A 215 -19.76 -33.49 -11.42
CA TRP A 215 -18.51 -33.99 -10.81
C TRP A 215 -18.60 -34.24 -9.31
N THR A 216 -19.62 -33.71 -8.65
CA THR A 216 -19.83 -33.89 -7.20
C THR A 216 -21.29 -34.20 -6.93
N ASP A 217 -21.57 -34.95 -5.87
CA ASP A 217 -22.94 -35.38 -5.53
C ASP A 217 -23.83 -34.21 -5.09
N ASN A 218 -23.26 -33.23 -4.38
CA ASN A 218 -23.95 -32.03 -3.90
C ASN A 218 -23.21 -30.74 -4.29
N PRO A 219 -23.34 -30.27 -5.54
CA PRO A 219 -22.58 -29.13 -6.03
C PRO A 219 -22.81 -27.84 -5.22
N ALA A 220 -24.04 -27.58 -4.78
CA ALA A 220 -24.38 -26.34 -4.07
C ALA A 220 -23.65 -26.23 -2.73
N GLU A 221 -23.67 -27.30 -1.93
CA GLU A 221 -22.98 -27.34 -0.63
C GLU A 221 -21.47 -27.15 -0.79
N TRP A 222 -20.87 -27.83 -1.77
CA TRP A 222 -19.43 -27.73 -2.01
C TRP A 222 -19.02 -26.36 -2.55
N GLN A 223 -19.83 -25.76 -3.43
CA GLN A 223 -19.60 -24.40 -3.93
C GLN A 223 -19.66 -23.36 -2.82
N ASP A 224 -20.66 -23.45 -1.94
CA ASP A 224 -20.80 -22.52 -0.81
C ASP A 224 -19.66 -22.68 0.20
N ARG A 225 -19.24 -23.92 0.46
CA ARG A 225 -18.10 -24.21 1.33
C ARG A 225 -16.78 -23.70 0.73
N ALA A 226 -16.53 -23.93 -0.56
CA ALA A 226 -15.33 -23.46 -1.24
C ALA A 226 -15.26 -21.93 -1.24
N ARG A 227 -16.39 -21.26 -1.54
CA ARG A 227 -16.52 -19.80 -1.48
C ARG A 227 -16.22 -19.26 -0.08
N SER A 228 -16.81 -19.85 0.96
CA SER A 228 -16.56 -19.42 2.34
C SER A 228 -15.09 -19.55 2.75
N ILE A 229 -14.40 -20.60 2.29
CA ILE A 229 -12.96 -20.77 2.54
C ILE A 229 -12.16 -19.72 1.74
N GLU A 230 -12.49 -19.49 0.47
CA GLU A 230 -11.83 -18.48 -0.37
C GLU A 230 -11.95 -17.08 0.24
N ASP A 231 -13.16 -16.70 0.69
CA ASP A 231 -13.42 -15.39 1.32
C ASP A 231 -12.56 -15.22 2.58
N ARG A 232 -12.56 -16.19 3.49
CA ARG A 232 -11.75 -16.12 4.72
C ARG A 232 -10.25 -16.09 4.46
N LEU A 233 -9.75 -16.85 3.48
CA LEU A 233 -8.34 -16.81 3.08
C LEU A 233 -7.97 -15.46 2.46
N SER A 234 -8.85 -14.89 1.61
CA SER A 234 -8.65 -13.58 0.99
C SER A 234 -8.62 -12.47 2.04
N ASP A 235 -9.54 -12.49 3.01
CA ASP A 235 -9.59 -11.52 4.11
C ASP A 235 -8.32 -11.59 4.98
N SER A 236 -7.90 -12.80 5.37
CA SER A 236 -6.68 -12.97 6.15
C SER A 236 -5.43 -12.54 5.38
N LEU A 237 -5.35 -12.86 4.08
CA LEU A 237 -4.27 -12.38 3.22
C LEU A 237 -4.25 -10.85 3.14
N HIS A 238 -5.41 -10.21 3.04
CA HIS A 238 -5.54 -8.76 3.01
C HIS A 238 -5.05 -8.10 4.31
N GLU A 239 -5.42 -8.66 5.46
CA GLU A 239 -4.97 -8.21 6.77
C GLU A 239 -3.43 -8.29 6.88
N ARG A 240 -2.85 -9.45 6.54
CA ARG A 240 -1.38 -9.66 6.57
C ARG A 240 -0.62 -8.75 5.61
N LEU A 241 -1.17 -8.50 4.42
CA LEU A 241 -0.59 -7.56 3.47
C LEU A 241 -0.62 -6.14 4.05
N SER A 242 -1.74 -5.74 4.64
CA SER A 242 -1.91 -4.43 5.27
C SER A 242 -0.92 -4.21 6.40
N GLU A 243 -0.78 -5.18 7.31
CA GLU A 243 0.23 -5.19 8.38
C GLU A 243 1.65 -5.03 7.81
N ARG A 244 2.02 -5.85 6.81
CA ARG A 244 3.35 -5.79 6.19
C ARG A 244 3.61 -4.45 5.49
N PHE A 245 2.59 -3.80 4.93
CA PHE A 245 2.74 -2.47 4.34
C PHE A 245 2.97 -1.39 5.40
N VAL A 246 2.29 -1.47 6.55
CA VAL A 246 2.53 -0.59 7.70
C VAL A 246 3.95 -0.79 8.24
N ASP A 247 4.35 -2.05 8.47
CA ASP A 247 5.70 -2.38 8.95
C ASP A 247 6.80 -1.99 7.96
N ARG A 248 6.57 -2.16 6.65
CA ARG A 248 7.54 -1.76 5.63
C ARG A 248 7.67 -0.24 5.52
N ARG A 249 6.60 0.52 5.77
CA ARG A 249 6.70 1.99 5.90
C ARG A 249 7.55 2.35 7.11
N ALA A 250 7.32 1.75 8.27
CA ALA A 250 8.12 1.98 9.46
C ALA A 250 9.61 1.60 9.24
N ALA A 251 9.87 0.46 8.60
CA ALA A 251 11.23 -0.01 8.30
C ALA A 251 11.94 0.79 7.20
N HIS A 252 11.22 1.25 6.17
CA HIS A 252 11.77 2.10 5.13
C HIS A 252 12.03 3.53 5.66
N LEU A 253 11.17 4.03 6.54
CA LEU A 253 11.37 5.26 7.29
C LEU A 253 12.62 5.14 8.16
N SER A 254 12.76 4.07 8.96
CA SER A 254 13.95 3.85 9.81
C SER A 254 15.25 3.70 9.02
N ARG A 255 15.19 3.13 7.81
CA ARG A 255 16.34 3.05 6.90
C ARG A 255 16.68 4.40 6.26
N LYS A 256 15.70 5.17 5.76
CA LYS A 256 15.91 6.54 5.25
C LYS A 256 16.39 7.48 6.36
N LEU A 257 15.91 7.30 7.60
CA LEU A 257 16.36 8.00 8.82
C LEU A 257 17.85 7.73 9.12
N LYS A 258 18.35 6.52 8.85
CA LYS A 258 19.77 6.16 9.03
C LYS A 258 20.66 6.63 7.86
N GLU A 259 20.15 6.63 6.63
CA GLU A 259 20.93 6.98 5.43
C GLU A 259 20.92 8.48 5.11
N THR A 260 19.88 9.23 5.49
CA THR A 260 19.73 10.65 5.16
C THR A 260 20.27 11.54 6.29
N ARG A 261 21.42 12.18 6.07
CA ARG A 261 21.99 13.15 7.05
C ARG A 261 21.15 14.42 7.23
N ASN A 262 20.23 14.70 6.32
CA ASN A 262 19.31 15.85 6.34
C ASN A 262 17.85 15.38 6.38
N LEU A 263 17.34 15.16 7.58
CA LEU A 263 15.92 14.92 7.80
C LEU A 263 15.17 16.25 7.80
N MET A 264 14.06 16.33 7.07
CA MET A 264 13.24 17.54 7.02
C MET A 264 12.25 17.54 8.19
N ALA A 265 12.50 18.40 9.17
CA ALA A 265 11.51 18.72 10.19
C ALA A 265 10.71 19.96 9.76
N SER A 266 9.40 19.94 10.00
CA SER A 266 8.52 21.09 9.78
C SER A 266 7.64 21.30 11.00
N VAL A 267 7.23 22.55 11.23
CA VAL A 267 6.34 22.90 12.34
C VAL A 267 5.04 23.46 11.76
N LYS A 268 3.92 22.89 12.17
CA LYS A 268 2.59 23.38 11.80
C LYS A 268 2.26 24.67 12.56
N SER A 269 1.27 25.42 12.07
CA SER A 269 0.83 26.68 12.67
C SER A 269 0.29 26.54 14.10
N ASP A 270 -0.17 25.35 14.49
CA ASP A 270 -0.64 25.00 15.83
C ASP A 270 0.50 24.63 16.80
N GLY A 271 1.75 24.60 16.33
CA GLY A 271 2.92 24.21 17.12
C GLY A 271 3.27 22.72 17.04
N THR A 272 2.53 21.91 16.29
CA THR A 272 2.86 20.49 16.10
C THR A 272 4.12 20.33 15.25
N VAL A 273 5.09 19.58 15.77
CA VAL A 273 6.37 19.31 15.10
C VAL A 273 6.26 17.99 14.36
N LEU A 274 6.55 18.04 13.06
CA LEU A 274 6.58 16.90 12.16
C LEU A 274 8.01 16.61 11.74
N VAL A 275 8.41 15.34 11.71
CA VAL A 275 9.65 14.89 11.05
C VAL A 275 9.25 13.90 9.97
N GLU A 276 9.59 14.20 8.70
CA GLU A 276 9.19 13.37 7.54
C GLU A 276 7.67 13.07 7.46
N GLY A 277 6.84 13.98 8.00
CA GLY A 277 5.37 13.87 7.99
C GLY A 277 4.73 13.20 9.21
N GLU A 278 5.53 12.68 10.16
CA GLU A 278 5.02 12.10 11.41
C GLU A 278 5.10 13.08 12.58
N GLU A 279 4.08 13.08 13.45
CA GLU A 279 4.01 13.93 14.63
C GLU A 279 4.93 13.42 15.74
N VAL A 280 5.92 14.23 16.12
CA VAL A 280 6.95 13.87 17.10
C VAL A 280 6.81 14.60 18.43
N GLY A 281 6.04 15.69 18.46
CA GLY A 281 5.83 16.50 19.65
C GLY A 281 5.24 17.86 19.34
N VAL A 282 5.17 18.70 20.37
CA VAL A 282 4.59 20.06 20.28
C VAL A 282 5.62 21.09 20.75
N LEU A 283 5.76 22.17 19.99
CA LEU A 283 6.56 23.33 20.32
C LEU A 283 5.69 24.41 21.01
N ASP A 284 5.69 24.40 22.33
CA ASP A 284 4.97 25.34 23.19
C ASP A 284 5.85 26.56 23.49
N GLY A 285 5.52 27.71 22.88
CA GLY A 285 6.37 28.91 22.90
C GLY A 285 7.74 28.63 22.27
N PHE A 286 8.75 28.49 23.12
CA PHE A 286 10.13 28.17 22.76
C PHE A 286 10.59 26.81 23.31
N VAL A 287 9.71 26.03 23.94
CA VAL A 287 10.03 24.75 24.58
C VAL A 287 9.42 23.60 23.79
N PHE A 288 10.27 22.66 23.37
CA PHE A 288 9.81 21.46 22.67
C PHE A 288 9.45 20.34 23.66
N ARG A 289 8.20 19.87 23.60
CA ARG A 289 7.68 18.75 24.39
C ARG A 289 7.46 17.53 23.48
N PRO A 290 8.26 16.46 23.61
CA PRO A 290 8.07 15.27 22.79
C PRO A 290 6.91 14.41 23.27
N THR A 291 6.15 13.83 22.33
CA THR A 291 4.96 12.98 22.61
C THR A 291 5.24 11.49 22.35
N LEU A 292 6.40 11.14 21.79
CA LEU A 292 6.75 9.77 21.40
C LEU A 292 6.90 8.81 22.59
N THR A 293 6.28 7.63 22.47
CA THR A 293 6.41 6.47 23.36
C THR A 293 7.82 5.86 23.31
N GLU A 294 8.24 5.15 24.35
CA GLU A 294 9.61 4.58 24.43
C GLU A 294 9.85 3.49 23.36
N GLY A 295 10.96 3.63 22.64
CA GLY A 295 11.45 2.68 21.63
C GLY A 295 12.87 3.06 21.20
N ASP A 296 13.63 2.11 20.66
CA ASP A 296 15.05 2.29 20.27
C ASP A 296 15.29 3.46 19.29
N GLU A 297 14.25 3.84 18.53
CA GLU A 297 14.29 4.88 17.50
C GLU A 297 14.05 6.31 18.05
N LYS A 298 13.58 6.44 19.30
CA LYS A 298 13.23 7.72 19.95
C LYS A 298 14.39 8.72 19.95
N SER A 299 15.61 8.25 20.20
CA SER A 299 16.80 9.11 20.25
C SER A 299 17.14 9.78 18.92
N THR A 300 16.92 9.06 17.81
CA THR A 300 17.24 9.52 16.45
C THR A 300 16.19 10.53 15.99
N ILE A 301 14.91 10.25 16.25
CA ILE A 301 13.80 11.14 15.91
C ILE A 301 13.90 12.47 16.67
N LEU A 302 14.25 12.42 17.97
CA LEU A 302 14.48 13.63 18.77
C LEU A 302 15.68 14.45 18.27
N ALA A 303 16.75 13.79 17.82
CA ALA A 303 17.91 14.47 17.25
C ALA A 303 17.58 15.15 15.91
N ALA A 304 16.72 14.54 15.09
CA ALA A 304 16.24 15.11 13.84
C ALA A 304 15.35 16.33 14.06
N ALA A 305 14.37 16.23 14.98
CA ALA A 305 13.53 17.35 15.38
C ALA A 305 14.38 18.54 15.84
N ARG A 306 15.35 18.31 16.74
CA ARG A 306 16.25 19.36 17.25
C ARG A 306 17.10 20.05 16.16
N ARG A 307 17.38 19.39 15.03
CA ARG A 307 18.12 20.02 13.92
C ARG A 307 17.27 20.93 13.05
N GLY A 308 15.97 20.66 12.88
CA GLY A 308 15.09 21.48 12.05
C GLY A 308 14.31 22.57 12.81
N LEU A 309 14.31 22.53 14.13
CA LEU A 309 13.70 23.56 14.98
C LEU A 309 14.39 24.95 14.97
N PRO A 310 15.71 25.12 14.73
CA PRO A 310 16.37 26.44 14.80
C PRO A 310 15.77 27.51 13.88
N ASP A 311 15.39 27.18 12.65
CA ASP A 311 14.84 28.14 11.69
C ASP A 311 13.45 28.66 12.10
N GLU A 312 12.61 27.76 12.62
CA GLU A 312 11.30 28.11 13.18
C GLU A 312 11.47 28.93 14.47
N ILE A 313 12.42 28.58 15.33
CA ILE A 313 12.75 29.34 16.54
C ILE A 313 13.19 30.77 16.19
N GLU A 314 14.08 30.97 15.22
CA GLU A 314 14.50 32.31 14.81
C GLU A 314 13.33 33.12 14.21
N THR A 315 12.40 32.46 13.52
CA THR A 315 11.17 33.09 13.02
C THR A 315 10.26 33.53 14.16
N ARG A 316 10.07 32.68 15.18
CA ARG A 316 9.31 33.03 16.39
C ARG A 316 10.00 34.13 17.22
N VAL A 317 11.32 34.10 17.36
CA VAL A 317 12.09 35.14 18.08
C VAL A 317 11.93 36.49 17.39
N ARG A 318 12.01 36.55 16.06
CA ARG A 318 11.76 37.79 15.30
C ARG A 318 10.32 38.29 15.50
N ALA A 319 9.33 37.40 15.41
CA ALA A 319 7.94 37.77 15.65
C ALA A 319 7.69 38.27 17.09
N PHE A 320 8.32 37.64 18.08
CA PHE A 320 8.25 38.02 19.48
C PHE A 320 8.86 39.40 19.72
N ALA A 321 10.07 39.64 19.22
CA ALA A 321 10.75 40.92 19.36
C ALA A 321 9.99 42.07 18.70
N ALA A 322 9.29 41.80 17.58
CA ALA A 322 8.46 42.76 16.87
C ALA A 322 7.02 42.90 17.43
N SER A 323 6.64 42.09 18.42
CA SER A 323 5.26 42.08 18.94
C SER A 323 4.96 43.33 19.77
N ALA A 324 3.80 43.94 19.53
CA ALA A 324 3.29 45.04 20.34
C ALA A 324 2.79 44.57 21.72
N THR A 325 2.65 45.51 22.65
CA THR A 325 2.25 45.29 24.06
C THR A 325 0.97 44.44 24.23
N PRO A 326 -0.09 44.59 23.41
CA PRO A 326 -1.29 43.75 23.52
C PRO A 326 -1.10 42.25 23.22
N ALA A 327 0.02 41.86 22.60
CA ALA A 327 0.34 40.46 22.32
C ALA A 327 0.84 39.70 23.58
N PHE A 328 1.12 40.44 24.65
CA PHE A 328 1.57 39.91 25.93
C PHE A 328 0.47 40.02 26.97
N ARG A 329 0.33 39.01 27.83
CA ARG A 329 -0.59 39.03 28.96
C ARG A 329 0.12 38.59 30.23
N LEU A 330 -0.08 39.35 31.30
CA LEU A 330 0.36 39.03 32.65
C LEU A 330 -0.81 38.43 33.43
N ASP A 331 -0.62 37.25 34.01
CA ASP A 331 -1.63 36.61 34.87
C ASP A 331 -1.46 36.99 36.35
N GLU A 332 -2.44 36.66 37.19
CA GLU A 332 -2.43 36.93 38.63
C GLU A 332 -1.32 36.19 39.39
N LYS A 333 -0.74 35.14 38.79
CA LYS A 333 0.37 34.36 39.36
C LYS A 333 1.73 34.92 38.95
N GLY A 334 1.77 36.00 38.17
CA GLY A 334 2.98 36.62 37.69
C GLY A 334 3.58 35.96 36.46
N ASN A 335 2.85 35.11 35.73
CA ASN A 335 3.32 34.54 34.46
C ASN A 335 3.03 35.50 33.32
N VAL A 336 4.01 35.67 32.44
CA VAL A 336 3.89 36.40 31.18
C VAL A 336 3.69 35.39 30.07
N SER A 337 2.59 35.54 29.34
CA SER A 337 2.26 34.77 28.15
C SER A 337 2.43 35.63 26.90
N TRP A 338 2.93 35.01 25.83
CA TRP A 338 2.93 35.59 24.48
C TRP A 338 2.02 34.73 23.62
N ARG A 339 0.94 35.35 23.13
CA ARG A 339 -0.21 34.62 22.56
C ARG A 339 -0.78 33.64 23.61
N ASP A 340 -0.80 32.34 23.31
CA ASP A 340 -1.35 31.30 24.19
C ASP A 340 -0.27 30.53 24.98
N SER A 341 1.01 30.84 24.78
CA SER A 341 2.13 30.15 25.44
C SER A 341 2.73 30.99 26.57
N VAL A 342 3.01 30.35 27.71
CA VAL A 342 3.74 30.99 28.82
C VAL A 342 5.23 31.05 28.49
N VAL A 343 5.79 32.25 28.53
CA VAL A 343 7.17 32.50 28.07
C VAL A 343 8.09 33.04 29.16
N ALA A 344 7.55 33.67 30.20
CA ALA A 344 8.34 34.16 31.33
C ALA A 344 7.52 34.21 32.62
N ARG A 345 8.20 34.43 33.75
CA ARG A 345 7.60 34.67 35.05
C ARG A 345 8.25 35.89 35.70
N LEU A 346 7.45 36.73 36.35
CA LEU A 346 7.96 37.85 37.13
C LEU A 346 8.63 37.35 38.40
N VAL A 347 9.85 37.81 38.61
CA VAL A 347 10.63 37.58 39.82
C VAL A 347 10.97 38.91 40.48
N ARG A 348 11.44 38.84 41.73
CA ARG A 348 11.90 40.01 42.48
C ARG A 348 13.04 40.69 41.70
N GLY A 349 12.85 41.97 41.39
CA GLY A 349 13.90 42.83 40.85
C GLY A 349 14.45 43.79 41.90
N ASP A 350 15.07 44.87 41.43
CA ASP A 350 15.89 45.77 42.25
C ASP A 350 15.08 46.80 43.07
N GLY A 351 13.76 46.88 42.86
CA GLY A 351 12.86 47.81 43.55
C GLY A 351 11.42 47.29 43.65
N LEU A 352 10.60 47.97 44.44
CA LEU A 352 9.21 47.54 44.69
C LEU A 352 8.36 47.57 43.42
N TYR A 353 8.58 48.57 42.55
CA TYR A 353 7.89 48.73 41.27
C TYR A 353 8.78 48.35 40.07
N ALA A 354 9.82 47.56 40.29
CA ALA A 354 10.72 47.11 39.22
C ALA A 354 10.87 45.57 39.22
N PRO A 355 9.78 44.80 38.99
CA PRO A 355 9.88 43.36 38.84
C PRO A 355 10.66 42.99 37.58
N ARG A 356 11.43 41.90 37.65
CA ARG A 356 12.21 41.42 36.51
C ARG A 356 11.52 40.23 35.85
N PRO A 357 11.40 40.19 34.51
CA PRO A 357 10.97 38.97 33.83
C PRO A 357 12.10 37.93 33.81
N GLU A 358 11.80 36.72 34.27
CA GLU A 358 12.63 35.52 34.14
C GLU A 358 12.07 34.67 32.99
N LEU A 359 12.81 34.56 31.89
CA LEU A 359 12.43 33.73 30.74
C LEU A 359 12.36 32.25 31.12
N VAL A 360 11.36 31.53 30.61
CA VAL A 360 11.27 30.07 30.76
C VAL A 360 12.48 29.42 30.09
N SER A 361 13.15 28.51 30.80
CA SER A 361 14.33 27.80 30.29
C SER A 361 13.99 26.99 29.04
N SER A 362 14.79 27.18 27.98
CA SER A 362 14.73 26.38 26.76
C SER A 362 16.12 26.05 26.25
N ASP A 363 16.36 24.77 25.97
CA ASP A 363 17.60 24.26 25.39
C ASP A 363 17.74 24.62 23.90
N LEU A 364 16.69 25.20 23.28
CA LEU A 364 16.64 25.56 21.86
C LEU A 364 17.04 27.01 21.59
N LEU A 365 17.13 27.85 22.64
CA LEU A 365 17.45 29.27 22.51
C LEU A 365 18.96 29.50 22.64
N SER A 366 19.52 30.24 21.69
CA SER A 366 20.88 30.75 21.82
C SER A 366 20.94 31.89 22.86
N ILE A 367 22.15 32.18 23.36
CA ILE A 367 22.38 33.27 24.32
C ILE A 367 21.89 34.62 23.76
N ASP A 368 22.16 34.88 22.48
CA ASP A 368 21.75 36.12 21.80
C ASP A 368 20.22 36.21 21.64
N GLN A 369 19.57 35.11 21.25
CA GLN A 369 18.10 35.05 21.17
C GLN A 369 17.46 35.27 22.54
N ALA A 370 17.98 34.63 23.59
CA ALA A 370 17.50 34.82 24.95
C ALA A 370 17.66 36.28 25.43
N GLN A 371 18.75 36.95 25.07
CA GLN A 371 18.94 38.37 25.37
C GLN A 371 17.91 39.25 24.66
N ARG A 372 17.65 39.01 23.36
CA ARG A 372 16.62 39.72 22.59
C ARG A 372 15.22 39.57 23.21
N LEU A 373 14.86 38.35 23.60
CA LEU A 373 13.57 38.07 24.26
C LEU A 373 13.47 38.77 25.62
N ASN A 374 14.53 38.72 26.44
CA ASN A 374 14.56 39.38 27.75
C ASN A 374 14.48 40.91 27.63
N ALA A 375 15.09 41.51 26.62
CA ALA A 375 15.01 42.95 26.37
C ALA A 375 13.56 43.38 26.08
N ARG A 376 12.87 42.67 25.18
CA ARG A 376 11.46 42.95 24.86
C ARG A 376 10.53 42.70 26.05
N LEU A 377 10.76 41.63 26.81
CA LEU A 377 10.01 41.36 28.04
C LEU A 377 10.20 42.46 29.08
N SER A 378 11.43 42.94 29.26
CA SER A 378 11.72 44.01 30.24
C SER A 378 11.04 45.32 29.85
N GLU A 379 11.00 45.62 28.55
CA GLU A 379 10.26 46.76 28.01
C GLU A 379 8.76 46.64 28.26
N PHE A 380 8.17 45.49 27.94
CA PHE A 380 6.75 45.20 28.21
C PHE A 380 6.41 45.35 29.70
N VAL A 381 7.22 44.77 30.59
CA VAL A 381 6.99 44.85 32.05
C VAL A 381 7.07 46.28 32.54
N ALA A 382 8.06 47.06 32.09
CA ALA A 382 8.20 48.47 32.46
C ALA A 382 7.02 49.32 31.95
N GLU A 383 6.54 49.05 30.73
CA GLU A 383 5.35 49.72 30.18
C GLU A 383 4.09 49.37 30.96
N HIS A 384 3.87 48.09 31.25
CA HIS A 384 2.71 47.62 31.99
C HIS A 384 2.67 48.15 33.43
N VAL A 385 3.83 48.17 34.11
CA VAL A 385 3.94 48.78 35.45
C VAL A 385 3.65 50.27 35.39
N ARG A 386 4.13 51.00 34.38
CA ARG A 386 3.84 52.43 34.21
C ARG A 386 2.37 52.69 33.93
N GLU A 387 1.72 51.83 33.14
CA GLU A 387 0.30 51.92 32.83
C GLU A 387 -0.57 51.72 34.08
N VAL A 388 -0.30 50.66 34.85
CA VAL A 388 -1.14 50.26 35.99
C VAL A 388 -0.78 51.04 37.26
N LEU A 389 0.51 51.20 37.55
CA LEU A 389 1.03 51.74 38.81
C LEU A 389 1.73 53.10 38.63
N GLY A 390 1.68 53.73 37.46
CA GLY A 390 2.46 54.94 37.16
C GLY A 390 2.28 56.08 38.16
N ARG A 391 1.08 56.27 38.72
CA ARG A 391 0.83 57.28 39.76
C ARG A 391 1.54 56.96 41.08
N LEU A 392 1.74 55.68 41.40
CA LEU A 392 2.44 55.22 42.60
C LEU A 392 3.96 55.28 42.42
N VAL A 393 4.45 55.01 41.21
CA VAL A 393 5.88 55.15 40.85
C VAL A 393 6.36 56.60 41.04
N VAL A 394 5.51 57.59 40.73
CA VAL A 394 5.80 59.02 40.98
C VAL A 394 5.96 59.32 42.48
N LEU A 395 5.24 58.61 43.36
CA LEU A 395 5.35 58.81 44.81
C LEU A 395 6.62 58.19 45.41
N GLU A 396 7.19 57.17 44.79
CA GLU A 396 8.49 56.59 45.21
C GLU A 396 9.67 57.50 44.83
N THR A 397 9.51 58.33 43.80
CA THR A 397 10.56 59.21 43.25
C THR A 397 10.42 60.68 43.64
N ALA A 398 9.38 61.04 44.39
CA ALA A 398 9.21 62.39 44.93
C ALA A 398 10.11 62.58 46.16
N GLU A 399 11.11 63.46 46.05
CA GLU A 399 11.83 64.03 47.19
C GLU A 399 10.89 64.86 48.10
#